data_AF-A0A1G9ZC90-F1
#
_entry.id   AF-A0A1G9ZC90-F1
#
_cell.length_a   1.000
_cell.length_b   1.000
_cell.length_c   1.000
_cell.angle_alpha   90.00
_cell.angle_beta   90.00
_cell.angle_gamma   90.00
#
_symmetry.space_group_name_H-M   'P 1'
#
loop_
_entity.id
_entity.type
_entity.pdbx_description
1 polymer ?
#
loop_
_entity_poly.entity_id
_entity_poly.type
_entity_poly.pdbx_seq_one_letter_code
_entity_poly.pdbx_strand_id
1 'polypeptide(L)'
;MSDYQAQLAADKAEGQRQADEFNRRFPIGTPVIAYPLTRPEDNNPGFFKQLETVTRTPAWILGHGEPVVSVEGYSGGICLTHVDVAPRTNTPDVVTVNDLGRKSTTSKLKRACNGCGQLLGDVDNRDVDQNGNLTDVRHECPTCQPLLELEAEGCKTWQLTQRNIGDIDDAVDRDGIYAKGYWETVDGKLTVTGLRIGAGPDRIVAKFGDFIIRHPDGNWSTRKAVAA
;
A
#
# COMPACT_ATOMS: atom_id res chain seq x y z
N MET A 1 -37.17 -12.18 -14.44
CA MET A 1 -35.77 -12.50 -14.82
C MET A 1 -35.55 -13.95 -14.50
N SER A 2 -34.89 -14.71 -15.38
CA SER A 2 -34.49 -16.07 -15.05
C SER A 2 -33.35 -16.04 -14.02
N ASP A 3 -33.20 -17.12 -13.24
CA ASP A 3 -32.10 -17.26 -12.28
C ASP A 3 -30.73 -17.06 -12.93
N TYR A 4 -30.58 -17.50 -14.19
CA TYR A 4 -29.39 -17.26 -15.01
C TYR A 4 -29.11 -15.77 -15.26
N GLN A 5 -30.14 -14.98 -15.58
CA GLN A 5 -29.98 -13.53 -15.79
C GLN A 5 -29.59 -12.81 -14.50
N ALA A 6 -30.12 -13.25 -13.36
CA ALA A 6 -29.76 -12.71 -12.06
C ALA A 6 -28.30 -13.03 -11.71
N GLN A 7 -27.86 -14.29 -11.93
CA GLN A 7 -26.48 -14.69 -11.72
C GLN A 7 -25.51 -13.90 -12.60
N LEU A 8 -25.78 -13.82 -13.91
CA LEU A 8 -24.93 -13.07 -14.84
C LEU A 8 -24.83 -11.58 -14.47
N ALA A 9 -25.92 -10.98 -13.97
CA ALA A 9 -25.89 -9.60 -13.49
C ALA A 9 -25.03 -9.45 -12.24
N ALA A 10 -25.09 -10.41 -11.30
CA ALA A 10 -24.26 -10.44 -10.11
C ALA A 10 -22.77 -10.62 -10.46
N ASP A 11 -22.44 -11.54 -11.37
CA ASP A 11 -21.07 -11.80 -11.83
C ASP A 11 -20.47 -10.55 -12.50
N LYS A 12 -21.25 -9.87 -13.35
CA LYS A 12 -20.83 -8.59 -13.96
C LYS A 12 -20.61 -7.49 -12.93
N ALA A 13 -21.47 -7.41 -11.92
CA ALA A 13 -21.33 -6.41 -10.87
C ALA A 13 -20.08 -6.66 -10.02
N GLU A 14 -19.77 -7.93 -9.71
CA GLU A 14 -18.55 -8.31 -9.01
C GLU A 14 -17.30 -8.04 -9.85
N GLY A 15 -17.28 -8.47 -11.11
CA GLY A 15 -16.17 -8.18 -12.01
C GLY A 15 -15.91 -6.69 -12.19
N GLN A 16 -16.96 -5.87 -12.25
CA GLN A 16 -16.80 -4.41 -12.37
C GLN A 16 -16.14 -3.83 -11.12
N ARG A 17 -16.54 -4.29 -9.92
CA ARG A 17 -15.88 -3.88 -8.66
C ARG A 17 -14.39 -4.24 -8.68
N GLN A 18 -14.04 -5.43 -9.14
CA GLN A 18 -12.65 -5.88 -9.23
C GLN A 18 -11.84 -5.05 -10.24
N ALA A 19 -12.41 -4.75 -11.41
CA ALA A 19 -11.77 -3.89 -12.41
C ALA A 19 -11.57 -2.45 -11.90
N ASP A 20 -12.57 -1.87 -11.23
CA ASP A 20 -12.49 -0.53 -10.65
C ASP A 20 -11.46 -0.48 -9.51
N GLU A 21 -11.41 -1.51 -8.67
CA GLU A 21 -10.38 -1.63 -7.64
C GLU A 21 -8.98 -1.70 -8.25
N PHE A 22 -8.79 -2.53 -9.28
CA PHE A 22 -7.52 -2.64 -9.99
C PHE A 22 -7.10 -1.28 -10.56
N ASN A 23 -8.01 -0.58 -11.27
CA ASN A 23 -7.73 0.73 -11.87
C ASN A 23 -7.40 1.80 -10.83
N ARG A 24 -8.05 1.76 -9.67
CA ARG A 24 -7.76 2.68 -8.56
C ARG A 24 -6.36 2.47 -7.99
N ARG A 25 -5.86 1.23 -8.01
CA ARG A 25 -4.54 0.86 -7.46
C ARG A 25 -3.42 1.00 -8.50
N PHE A 26 -3.70 0.63 -9.75
CA PHE A 26 -2.70 0.41 -10.78
C PHE A 26 -3.07 1.18 -12.05
N PRO A 27 -2.50 2.38 -12.26
CA PRO A 27 -2.77 3.16 -13.47
C PRO A 27 -2.25 2.45 -14.74
N ILE A 28 -2.71 2.93 -15.90
CA ILE A 28 -2.14 2.55 -17.21
C ILE A 28 -0.62 2.78 -17.18
N GLY A 29 0.14 1.82 -17.71
CA GLY A 29 1.60 1.81 -17.68
C GLY A 29 2.19 1.08 -16.48
N THR A 30 1.36 0.51 -15.58
CA THR A 30 1.84 -0.29 -14.45
C THR A 30 2.62 -1.51 -14.96
N PRO A 31 3.88 -1.68 -14.56
CA PRO A 31 4.67 -2.89 -14.78
C PRO A 31 4.01 -4.12 -14.17
N VAL A 32 3.89 -5.17 -14.97
CA VAL A 32 3.24 -6.43 -14.61
C VAL A 32 4.01 -7.62 -15.18
N ILE A 33 3.83 -8.76 -14.54
CA ILE A 33 4.11 -10.08 -15.09
C ILE A 33 2.76 -10.66 -15.52
N ALA A 34 2.54 -10.84 -16.82
CA ALA A 34 1.28 -11.30 -17.37
C ALA A 34 1.38 -12.73 -17.93
N TYR A 35 0.32 -13.52 -17.77
CA TYR A 35 0.21 -14.91 -18.21
C TYR A 35 -1.02 -15.08 -19.13
N PRO A 36 -0.90 -14.79 -20.43
CA PRO A 36 -2.09 -14.58 -21.27
C PRO A 36 -3.02 -15.78 -21.45
N LEU A 37 -2.55 -17.02 -21.21
CA LEU A 37 -3.35 -18.23 -21.36
C LEU A 37 -3.49 -18.99 -20.04
N THR A 38 -2.38 -19.31 -19.38
CA THR A 38 -2.34 -20.16 -18.19
C THR A 38 -1.19 -19.74 -17.29
N ARG A 39 -1.39 -19.85 -15.98
CA ARG A 39 -0.36 -19.54 -14.98
C ARG A 39 0.61 -20.71 -14.80
N PRO A 40 1.81 -20.48 -14.24
CA PRO A 40 2.74 -21.57 -13.96
C PRO A 40 2.14 -22.69 -13.11
N GLU A 41 1.29 -22.35 -12.14
CA GLU A 41 0.66 -23.29 -11.20
C GLU A 41 -0.41 -24.19 -11.82
N ASP A 42 -0.96 -23.84 -12.98
CA ASP A 42 -1.97 -24.64 -13.68
C ASP A 42 -1.38 -25.87 -14.37
N ASN A 43 -0.04 -26.02 -14.33
CA ASN A 43 0.71 -27.18 -14.79
C ASN A 43 0.45 -27.55 -16.27
N ASN A 44 0.24 -26.55 -17.13
CA ASN A 44 0.01 -26.71 -18.56
C ASN A 44 1.18 -26.12 -19.40
N PRO A 45 2.30 -26.84 -19.50
CA PRO A 45 3.56 -26.31 -20.05
C PRO A 45 3.50 -25.94 -21.54
N GLY A 46 2.52 -26.45 -22.29
CA GLY A 46 2.36 -26.17 -23.72
C GLY A 46 1.77 -24.79 -24.04
N PHE A 47 1.15 -24.13 -23.06
CA PHE A 47 0.48 -22.83 -23.24
C PHE A 47 1.07 -21.72 -22.36
N PHE A 48 2.14 -22.02 -21.63
CA PHE A 48 2.78 -21.07 -20.74
C PHE A 48 3.61 -20.04 -21.52
N LYS A 49 3.21 -18.77 -21.45
CA LYS A 49 4.02 -17.63 -21.90
C LYS A 49 3.99 -16.55 -20.83
N GLN A 50 5.11 -16.33 -20.17
CA GLN A 50 5.30 -15.21 -19.27
C GLN A 50 5.69 -13.95 -20.06
N LEU A 51 5.06 -12.83 -19.75
CA LEU A 51 5.40 -11.51 -20.29
C LEU A 51 5.74 -10.56 -19.16
N GLU A 52 6.98 -10.07 -19.11
CA GLU A 52 7.33 -8.87 -18.34
C GLU A 52 6.99 -7.66 -19.22
N THR A 53 5.97 -6.90 -18.82
CA THR A 53 5.34 -5.89 -19.67
C THR A 53 4.66 -4.80 -18.82
N VAL A 54 3.91 -3.89 -19.45
CA VAL A 54 3.11 -2.85 -18.78
C VAL A 54 1.65 -2.92 -19.20
N THR A 55 0.74 -2.49 -18.34
CA THR A 55 -0.67 -2.31 -18.70
C THR A 55 -0.81 -1.19 -19.73
N ARG A 56 -1.67 -1.37 -20.75
CA ARG A 56 -1.89 -0.37 -21.81
C ARG A 56 -3.31 0.23 -21.82
N THR A 57 -4.21 -0.29 -20.99
CA THR A 57 -5.57 0.22 -20.82
C THR A 57 -5.95 0.17 -19.34
N PRO A 58 -7.03 0.88 -18.94
CA PRO A 58 -7.73 0.51 -17.71
C PRO A 58 -8.21 -0.94 -17.81
N ALA A 59 -8.38 -1.62 -16.68
CA ALA A 59 -9.10 -2.87 -16.57
C ALA A 59 -10.60 -2.67 -16.87
N TRP A 60 -11.24 -3.69 -17.46
CA TRP A 60 -12.66 -3.70 -17.82
C TRP A 60 -13.23 -5.11 -17.71
N ILE A 61 -14.56 -5.25 -17.78
CA ILE A 61 -15.21 -6.57 -17.76
C ILE A 61 -15.53 -7.12 -19.15
N LEU A 62 -15.39 -8.42 -19.33
CA LEU A 62 -15.95 -9.13 -20.49
C LEU A 62 -17.46 -9.34 -20.36
N GLY A 63 -18.10 -9.75 -21.45
CA GLY A 63 -19.56 -9.95 -21.49
C GLY A 63 -20.12 -10.98 -20.51
N HIS A 64 -19.26 -11.84 -19.95
CA HIS A 64 -19.59 -12.83 -18.92
C HIS A 64 -19.18 -12.41 -17.49
N GLY A 65 -18.67 -11.19 -17.30
CA GLY A 65 -18.32 -10.63 -16.00
C GLY A 65 -16.83 -10.69 -15.65
N GLU A 66 -16.02 -11.51 -16.31
CA GLU A 66 -14.60 -11.63 -15.97
C GLU A 66 -13.84 -10.30 -16.17
N PRO A 67 -13.10 -9.81 -15.15
CA PRO A 67 -12.30 -8.60 -15.28
C PRO A 67 -10.97 -8.90 -15.98
N VAL A 68 -10.62 -8.05 -16.93
CA VAL A 68 -9.43 -8.19 -17.77
C VAL A 68 -8.69 -6.86 -17.89
N VAL A 69 -7.40 -6.94 -18.22
CA VAL A 69 -6.57 -5.79 -18.61
C VAL A 69 -5.77 -6.10 -19.86
N SER A 70 -5.47 -5.08 -20.66
CA SER A 70 -4.66 -5.20 -21.84
C SER A 70 -3.22 -4.81 -21.52
N VAL A 71 -2.24 -5.53 -22.05
CA VAL A 71 -0.81 -5.27 -21.83
C VAL A 71 -0.06 -5.05 -23.14
N GLU A 72 1.13 -4.44 -23.08
CA GLU A 72 2.02 -4.32 -24.23
C GLU A 72 2.52 -5.71 -24.69
N GLY A 73 2.67 -5.89 -26.01
CA GLY A 73 3.14 -7.16 -26.59
C GLY A 73 2.11 -8.30 -26.65
N TYR A 74 0.86 -8.07 -26.23
CA TYR A 74 -0.24 -9.04 -26.32
C TYR A 74 -1.53 -8.43 -26.87
N SER A 75 -2.20 -9.11 -27.79
CA SER A 75 -3.50 -8.70 -28.34
C SER A 75 -4.65 -9.24 -27.47
N GLY A 76 -5.60 -8.39 -27.08
CA GLY A 76 -6.75 -8.77 -26.25
C GLY A 76 -6.56 -8.44 -24.76
N GLY A 77 -7.56 -8.81 -23.96
CA GLY A 77 -7.54 -8.68 -22.50
C GLY A 77 -7.04 -9.97 -21.84
N ILE A 78 -6.28 -9.84 -20.77
CA ILE A 78 -5.80 -10.93 -19.90
C ILE A 78 -6.57 -10.81 -18.59
N CYS A 79 -7.13 -11.92 -18.09
CA CYS A 79 -7.83 -11.94 -16.81
C CYS A 79 -6.95 -11.39 -15.70
N LEU A 80 -7.52 -10.58 -14.79
CA LEU A 80 -6.74 -10.00 -13.69
C LEU A 80 -6.12 -11.07 -12.79
N THR A 81 -6.74 -12.24 -12.69
CA THR A 81 -6.19 -13.42 -12.01
C THR A 81 -4.89 -13.94 -12.63
N HIS A 82 -4.60 -13.58 -13.88
CA HIS A 82 -3.39 -13.95 -14.63
C HIS A 82 -2.44 -12.75 -14.82
N VAL A 83 -2.53 -11.74 -13.96
CA VAL A 83 -1.65 -10.57 -13.99
C VAL A 83 -1.12 -10.30 -12.58
N ASP A 84 0.18 -10.44 -12.41
CA ASP A 84 0.87 -10.04 -11.19
C ASP A 84 1.47 -8.64 -11.38
N VAL A 85 1.31 -7.74 -10.40
CA VAL A 85 2.02 -6.46 -10.43
C VAL A 85 3.50 -6.71 -10.18
N ALA A 86 4.34 -6.23 -11.10
CA ALA A 86 5.77 -6.48 -11.02
C ALA A 86 6.36 -5.72 -9.82
N PRO A 87 7.22 -6.37 -9.01
CA PRO A 87 7.85 -5.74 -7.86
C PRO A 87 8.69 -4.54 -8.30
N ARG A 88 8.86 -3.57 -7.39
CA ARG A 88 9.75 -2.44 -7.63
C ARG A 88 11.19 -2.91 -7.71
N THR A 89 11.93 -2.37 -8.68
CA THR A 89 13.39 -2.52 -8.69
C THR A 89 13.97 -1.78 -7.49
N ASN A 90 15.09 -2.25 -6.95
CA ASN A 90 15.81 -1.53 -5.91
C ASN A 90 17.26 -1.35 -6.33
N THR A 91 17.52 -0.32 -7.15
CA THR A 91 18.85 -0.07 -7.71
C THR A 91 19.80 0.41 -6.60
N PRO A 92 20.88 -0.31 -6.26
CA PRO A 92 21.78 0.11 -5.19
C PRO A 92 22.47 1.44 -5.52
N ASP A 93 22.78 2.20 -4.48
CA ASP A 93 23.53 3.45 -4.60
C ASP A 93 24.96 3.19 -5.07
N VAL A 94 25.44 4.00 -6.02
CA VAL A 94 26.78 3.90 -6.57
C VAL A 94 27.66 4.97 -5.96
N VAL A 95 28.67 4.56 -5.19
CA VAL A 95 29.66 5.46 -4.60
C VAL A 95 30.92 5.48 -5.45
N THR A 96 31.31 6.67 -5.92
CA THR A 96 32.56 6.89 -6.64
C THR A 96 33.49 7.76 -5.78
N VAL A 97 34.79 7.53 -5.90
CA VAL A 97 35.83 8.33 -5.23
C VAL A 97 36.76 8.87 -6.30
N ASN A 98 36.94 10.18 -6.36
CA ASN A 98 37.84 10.79 -7.33
C ASN A 98 39.31 10.78 -6.85
N ASP A 99 40.23 11.22 -7.71
CA ASP A 99 41.68 11.25 -7.44
C ASP A 99 42.08 12.11 -6.23
N LEU A 100 41.19 13.00 -5.77
CA LEU A 100 41.37 13.83 -4.58
C LEU A 100 40.76 13.19 -3.32
N GLY A 101 40.31 11.94 -3.38
CA GLY A 101 39.66 11.24 -2.27
C GLY A 101 38.23 11.71 -1.97
N ARG A 102 37.61 12.55 -2.81
CA ARG A 102 36.25 13.04 -2.59
C ARG A 102 35.25 11.98 -3.03
N LYS A 103 34.28 11.70 -2.16
CA LYS A 103 33.18 10.76 -2.41
C LYS A 103 32.03 11.46 -3.14
N SER A 104 31.47 10.82 -4.15
CA SER A 104 30.22 11.19 -4.81
C SER A 104 29.30 9.97 -4.87
N THR A 105 28.06 10.11 -4.42
CA THR A 105 27.05 9.06 -4.46
C THR A 105 26.04 9.38 -5.55
N THR A 106 25.83 8.44 -6.47
CA THR A 106 24.72 8.46 -7.43
C THR A 106 23.67 7.47 -6.96
N SER A 107 22.49 7.96 -6.62
CA SER A 107 21.36 7.16 -6.16
C SER A 107 20.20 7.30 -7.14
N LYS A 108 19.50 6.20 -7.43
CA LYS A 108 18.20 6.28 -8.09
C LYS A 108 17.17 6.72 -7.06
N LEU A 109 16.28 7.64 -7.44
CA LEU A 109 15.25 8.14 -6.54
C LEU A 109 14.43 6.97 -5.97
N LYS A 110 14.25 6.95 -4.65
CA LYS A 110 13.54 5.88 -3.94
C LYS A 110 12.12 6.31 -3.61
N ARG A 111 11.18 5.39 -3.80
CA ARG A 111 9.79 5.59 -3.43
C ARG A 111 9.64 5.34 -1.93
N ALA A 112 9.27 6.36 -1.18
CA ALA A 112 8.87 6.22 0.22
C ALA A 112 7.35 6.07 0.33
N CYS A 113 6.89 5.17 1.20
CA CYS A 113 5.49 5.02 1.55
C CYS A 113 4.94 6.32 2.16
N ASN A 114 3.79 6.79 1.69
CA ASN A 114 3.15 8.02 2.18
C ASN A 114 2.70 7.92 3.65
N GLY A 115 2.52 6.69 4.16
CA GLY A 115 2.10 6.44 5.54
C GLY A 115 3.27 6.33 6.51
N CYS A 116 4.11 5.31 6.36
CA CYS A 116 5.19 5.00 7.30
C CYS A 116 6.57 5.53 6.90
N GLY A 117 6.74 6.06 5.68
CA GLY A 117 8.03 6.49 5.14
C GLY A 117 8.98 5.37 4.70
N GLN A 118 8.59 4.09 4.83
CA GLN A 118 9.42 2.96 4.39
C GLN A 118 9.73 3.04 2.90
N LEU A 119 10.98 2.76 2.52
CA LEU A 119 11.38 2.69 1.11
C LEU A 119 10.81 1.42 0.47
N LEU A 120 10.07 1.58 -0.62
CA LEU A 120 9.42 0.50 -1.35
C LEU A 120 10.20 0.06 -2.58
N GLY A 121 11.27 0.77 -2.93
CA GLY A 121 12.11 0.53 -4.10
C GLY A 121 12.37 1.82 -4.86
N ASP A 122 12.69 1.69 -6.15
CA ASP A 122 12.89 2.83 -7.05
C ASP A 122 11.55 3.51 -7.36
N VAL A 123 11.60 4.82 -7.57
CA VAL A 123 10.52 5.59 -8.20
C VAL A 123 10.51 5.28 -9.70
N ASP A 124 9.32 5.11 -10.25
CA ASP A 124 9.10 5.05 -11.69
C ASP A 124 7.85 5.84 -12.11
N ASN A 125 7.50 5.81 -13.40
CA ASN A 125 6.43 6.63 -13.96
C ASN A 125 5.05 6.30 -13.37
N ARG A 126 4.84 5.10 -12.79
CA ARG A 126 3.57 4.73 -12.15
C ARG A 126 3.31 5.53 -10.86
N ASP A 127 4.36 6.13 -10.30
CA ASP A 127 4.29 6.94 -9.09
C ASP A 127 3.83 8.36 -9.36
N VAL A 128 3.75 8.81 -10.61
CA VAL A 128 3.49 10.21 -10.94
C VAL A 128 2.11 10.31 -11.57
N ASP A 129 1.21 11.06 -10.92
CA ASP A 129 -0.11 11.31 -11.46
C ASP A 129 -0.05 12.26 -12.68
N GLN A 130 -1.19 12.47 -13.34
CA GLN A 130 -1.30 13.37 -14.50
C GLN A 130 -0.90 14.83 -14.23
N ASN A 131 -0.79 15.23 -12.96
CA ASN A 131 -0.40 16.56 -12.53
C ASN A 131 1.08 16.64 -12.10
N GLY A 132 1.82 15.52 -12.12
CA GLY A 132 3.19 15.47 -11.65
C GLY A 132 3.36 15.18 -10.16
N ASN A 133 2.29 14.84 -9.42
CA ASN A 133 2.36 14.53 -8.00
C ASN A 133 2.70 13.06 -7.76
N LEU A 134 3.40 12.78 -6.66
CA LEU A 134 3.62 11.40 -6.23
C LEU A 134 2.32 10.79 -5.69
N THR A 135 1.85 9.70 -6.31
CA THR A 135 0.63 8.96 -5.96
C THR A 135 0.74 8.25 -4.62
N ASP A 136 -0.37 8.02 -3.91
CA ASP A 136 -0.33 7.26 -2.66
C ASP A 136 0.00 5.77 -2.91
N VAL A 137 1.15 5.32 -2.41
CA VAL A 137 1.63 3.92 -2.56
C VAL A 137 1.49 3.10 -1.28
N ARG A 138 0.68 3.56 -0.30
CA ARG A 138 0.43 2.78 0.94
C ARG A 138 -0.10 1.38 0.68
N HIS A 139 -0.77 1.16 -0.46
CA HIS A 139 -1.31 -0.13 -0.88
C HIS A 139 -0.22 -1.15 -1.30
N GLU A 140 0.99 -0.70 -1.58
CA GLU A 140 2.16 -1.54 -1.88
C GLU A 140 3.05 -1.76 -0.65
N CYS A 141 2.82 -1.00 0.42
CA CYS A 141 3.63 -1.06 1.63
C CYS A 141 3.07 -2.14 2.58
N PRO A 142 3.83 -3.21 2.90
CA PRO A 142 3.36 -4.26 3.80
C PRO A 142 2.95 -3.75 5.19
N THR A 143 3.57 -2.65 5.64
CA THR A 143 3.26 -2.00 6.91
C THR A 143 1.93 -1.24 6.86
N CYS A 144 1.65 -0.54 5.75
CA CYS A 144 0.50 0.37 5.64
C CYS A 144 -0.70 -0.22 4.91
N GLN A 145 -0.54 -1.25 4.09
CA GLN A 145 -1.66 -1.88 3.37
C GLN A 145 -2.78 -2.30 4.32
N PRO A 146 -2.52 -2.98 5.46
CA PRO A 146 -3.57 -3.34 6.41
C PRO A 146 -4.24 -2.14 7.10
N LEU A 147 -3.60 -0.96 7.10
CA LEU A 147 -4.21 0.26 7.62
C LEU A 147 -5.21 0.84 6.62
N LEU A 148 -4.98 0.68 5.31
CA LEU A 148 -5.93 1.10 4.29
C LEU A 148 -7.24 0.30 4.37
N GLU A 149 -7.16 -0.98 4.72
CA GLU A 149 -8.33 -1.83 4.98
C GLU A 149 -9.14 -1.29 6.16
N LEU A 150 -8.48 -0.96 7.28
CA LEU A 150 -9.12 -0.34 8.43
C LEU A 150 -9.71 1.05 8.10
N GLU A 151 -9.02 1.85 7.31
CA GLU A 151 -9.53 3.16 6.84
C GLU A 151 -10.78 3.00 5.97
N ALA A 152 -10.82 1.97 5.11
CA ALA A 152 -12.00 1.64 4.31
C ALA A 152 -13.20 1.21 5.19
N GLU A 153 -12.94 0.61 6.36
CA GLU A 153 -13.94 0.31 7.39
C GLU A 153 -14.35 1.53 8.23
N GLY A 154 -13.77 2.71 7.95
CA GLY A 154 -14.08 3.97 8.62
C GLY A 154 -13.17 4.31 9.80
N CYS A 155 -12.10 3.54 10.03
CA CYS A 155 -11.12 3.89 11.05
C CYS A 155 -10.34 5.15 10.66
N LYS A 156 -9.84 5.87 11.66
CA LYS A 156 -8.80 6.89 11.48
C LYS A 156 -7.48 6.31 11.97
N THR A 157 -6.42 6.47 11.18
CA THR A 157 -5.10 5.95 11.54
C THR A 157 -4.05 7.07 11.55
N TRP A 158 -3.13 7.00 12.49
CA TRP A 158 -1.99 7.91 12.57
C TRP A 158 -0.73 7.11 12.90
N GLN A 159 0.36 7.34 12.17
CA GLN A 159 1.66 6.95 12.67
C GLN A 159 2.05 7.93 13.78
N LEU A 160 2.30 7.42 14.98
CA LEU A 160 2.72 8.24 16.11
C LEU A 160 4.17 8.69 15.91
N THR A 161 4.38 10.00 15.88
CA THR A 161 5.71 10.62 15.77
C THR A 161 5.85 11.70 16.84
N GLN A 162 7.07 12.17 17.07
CA GLN A 162 7.30 13.31 17.95
C GLN A 162 6.62 14.59 17.46
N ARG A 163 6.37 14.71 16.15
CA ARG A 163 5.84 15.94 15.54
C ARG A 163 4.32 16.05 15.66
N ASN A 164 3.61 14.92 15.64
CA ASN A 164 2.14 14.87 15.64
C ASN A 164 1.54 14.31 16.93
N ILE A 165 2.36 14.05 17.97
CA ILE A 165 1.84 13.53 19.25
C ILE A 165 0.78 14.47 19.85
N GLY A 166 0.95 15.78 19.73
CA GLY A 166 -0.04 16.77 20.20
C GLY A 166 -1.37 16.69 19.44
N ASP A 167 -1.33 16.58 18.10
CA ASP A 167 -2.55 16.46 17.29
C ASP A 167 -3.35 15.19 17.62
N ILE A 168 -2.64 14.10 17.95
CA ILE A 168 -3.27 12.84 18.35
C ILE A 168 -3.83 12.94 19.78
N ASP A 169 -3.11 13.58 20.70
CA ASP A 169 -3.57 13.88 22.06
C ASP A 169 -4.90 14.66 22.01
N ASP A 170 -4.97 15.74 21.22
CA ASP A 170 -6.17 16.53 20.99
C ASP A 170 -7.32 15.73 20.36
N ALA A 171 -7.01 14.73 19.51
CA ALA A 171 -8.01 13.85 18.93
C ALA A 171 -8.60 12.89 19.98
N VAL A 172 -7.78 12.38 20.89
CA VAL A 172 -8.20 11.50 21.99
C VAL A 172 -9.01 12.28 23.03
N ASP A 173 -8.57 13.49 23.37
CA ASP A 173 -9.26 14.37 24.31
C ASP A 173 -10.68 14.75 23.84
N ARG A 174 -10.88 14.92 22.52
CA ARG A 174 -12.22 15.16 21.94
C ARG A 174 -13.19 14.00 22.13
N ASP A 175 -12.69 12.78 22.32
CA ASP A 175 -13.50 11.61 22.66
C ASP A 175 -13.75 11.49 24.18
N GLY A 176 -13.27 12.44 24.99
CA GLY A 176 -13.37 12.41 26.45
C GLY A 176 -12.46 11.35 27.09
N ILE A 177 -11.45 10.89 26.36
CA ILE A 177 -10.48 9.88 26.83
C ILE A 177 -9.19 10.61 27.22
N TYR A 178 -8.57 10.18 28.32
CA TYR A 178 -7.30 10.74 28.77
C TYR A 178 -6.12 10.20 27.97
N ALA A 179 -5.31 11.06 27.36
CA ALA A 179 -4.01 10.70 26.81
C ALA A 179 -2.85 11.38 27.56
N LYS A 180 -1.67 10.76 27.51
CA LYS A 180 -0.43 11.31 28.09
C LYS A 180 0.77 10.73 27.40
N GLY A 181 1.83 11.53 27.26
CA GLY A 181 3.16 11.03 26.87
C GLY A 181 3.57 9.80 27.70
N TYR A 182 4.04 8.77 27.02
CA TYR A 182 4.60 7.56 27.63
C TYR A 182 6.10 7.78 27.85
N TRP A 183 6.54 7.70 29.11
CA TRP A 183 7.91 8.01 29.51
C TRP A 183 8.70 6.74 29.82
N GLU A 184 9.93 6.69 29.33
CA GLU A 184 10.91 5.63 29.61
C GLU A 184 12.28 6.24 29.90
N THR A 185 13.13 5.45 30.56
CA THR A 185 14.54 5.80 30.71
C THR A 185 15.30 5.33 29.46
N VAL A 186 15.72 6.28 28.63
CA VAL A 186 16.58 6.05 27.46
C VAL A 186 17.91 6.74 27.73
N ASP A 187 19.02 5.99 27.65
CA ASP A 187 20.37 6.48 27.94
C ASP A 187 20.49 7.24 29.28
N GLY A 188 19.84 6.70 30.31
CA GLY A 188 19.84 7.26 31.67
C GLY A 188 18.97 8.52 31.84
N LYS A 189 18.19 8.92 30.84
CA LYS A 189 17.30 10.09 30.89
C LYS A 189 15.85 9.70 30.70
N LEU A 190 14.98 10.29 31.52
CA LEU A 190 13.53 10.16 31.35
C LEU A 190 13.11 10.88 30.06
N THR A 191 12.62 10.11 29.11
CA THR A 191 12.35 10.54 27.73
C THR A 191 10.94 10.10 27.35
N VAL A 192 10.17 10.98 26.70
CA VAL A 192 8.90 10.56 26.08
C VAL A 192 9.24 9.68 24.89
N THR A 193 8.75 8.45 24.86
CA THR A 193 8.98 7.48 23.77
C THR A 193 7.71 7.09 23.05
N GLY A 194 6.57 7.67 23.43
CA GLY A 194 5.28 7.35 22.83
C GLY A 194 4.11 8.08 23.48
N LEU A 195 2.91 7.56 23.24
CA LEU A 195 1.64 8.06 23.76
C LEU A 195 0.88 6.90 24.42
N ARG A 196 0.33 7.19 25.59
CA ARG A 196 -0.53 6.29 26.35
C ARG A 196 -1.95 6.83 26.31
N ILE A 197 -2.90 6.00 25.91
CA ILE A 197 -4.33 6.35 25.77
C ILE A 197 -5.13 5.54 26.78
N GLY A 198 -5.95 6.24 27.57
CA GLY A 198 -6.73 5.68 28.67
C GLY A 198 -6.00 5.67 30.02
N ALA A 199 -6.67 5.10 31.01
CA ALA A 199 -6.19 4.95 32.39
C ALA A 199 -6.35 3.50 32.88
N GLY A 200 -5.67 3.15 33.97
CA GLY A 200 -5.80 1.81 34.56
C GLY A 200 -5.12 0.70 33.75
N PRO A 201 -5.49 -0.57 33.99
CA PRO A 201 -4.87 -1.74 33.35
C PRO A 201 -5.17 -1.84 31.85
N ASP A 202 -6.31 -1.33 31.39
CA ASP A 202 -6.78 -1.47 30.00
C ASP A 202 -6.26 -0.38 29.04
N ARG A 203 -5.36 0.48 29.53
CA ARG A 203 -4.74 1.52 28.70
C ARG A 203 -3.91 0.91 27.58
N ILE A 204 -3.93 1.55 26.41
CA ILE A 204 -3.04 1.20 25.31
C ILE A 204 -1.82 2.12 25.30
N VAL A 205 -0.71 1.63 24.75
CA VAL A 205 0.54 2.38 24.61
C VAL A 205 1.05 2.19 23.18
N ALA A 206 1.20 3.28 22.45
CA ALA A 206 1.90 3.32 21.18
C ALA A 206 3.27 3.98 21.37
N LYS A 207 4.32 3.38 20.82
CA LYS A 207 5.66 3.99 20.73
C LYS A 207 5.76 4.87 19.50
N PHE A 208 6.75 5.76 19.46
CA PHE A 208 7.08 6.44 18.21
C PHE A 208 7.40 5.42 17.10
N GLY A 209 6.75 5.60 15.96
CA GLY A 209 6.77 4.67 14.83
C GLY A 209 5.54 3.75 14.77
N ASP A 210 4.90 3.44 15.90
CA ASP A 210 3.66 2.65 15.95
C ASP A 210 2.49 3.44 15.36
N PHE A 211 1.44 2.71 14.98
CA PHE A 211 0.18 3.29 14.54
C PHE A 211 -0.84 3.29 15.66
N ILE A 212 -1.53 4.42 15.82
CA ILE A 212 -2.73 4.55 16.63
C ILE A 212 -3.93 4.50 15.70
N ILE A 213 -4.92 3.70 16.07
CA ILE A 213 -6.12 3.43 15.27
C ILE A 213 -7.33 3.79 16.13
N ARG A 214 -8.17 4.69 15.60
CA ARG A 214 -9.48 5.04 16.16
C ARG A 214 -10.57 4.39 15.33
N HIS A 215 -11.30 3.49 15.97
CA HIS A 215 -12.39 2.72 15.36
C HIS A 215 -13.69 3.54 15.29
N PRO A 216 -14.62 3.22 14.36
CA PRO A 216 -15.92 3.89 14.27
C PRO A 216 -16.79 3.77 15.53
N ASP A 217 -16.62 2.68 16.29
CA ASP A 217 -17.35 2.41 17.54
C ASP A 217 -16.85 3.24 18.73
N GLY A 218 -15.82 4.07 18.54
CA GLY A 218 -15.22 4.91 19.58
C GLY A 218 -14.00 4.28 20.26
N ASN A 219 -13.70 3.00 20.00
CA ASN A 219 -12.55 2.33 20.60
C ASN A 219 -11.23 2.78 19.98
N TRP A 220 -10.16 2.68 20.77
CA TRP A 220 -8.79 2.97 20.36
C TRP A 220 -7.94 1.70 20.44
N SER A 221 -7.04 1.52 19.47
CA SER A 221 -6.09 0.42 19.46
C SER A 221 -4.74 0.86 18.87
N THR A 222 -3.74 -0.01 18.99
CA THR A 222 -2.39 0.25 18.46
C THR A 222 -1.94 -0.88 17.55
N ARG A 223 -1.20 -0.56 16.50
CA ARG A 223 -0.51 -1.52 15.65
C ARG A 223 0.97 -1.17 15.58
N LYS A 224 1.84 -2.15 15.88
CA LYS A 224 3.28 -1.94 15.74
C LYS A 224 3.66 -1.74 14.28
N ALA A 225 4.56 -0.80 14.00
CA ALA A 225 5.20 -0.79 12.70
C ALA A 225 6.05 -2.04 12.53
N VAL A 226 6.07 -2.59 11.32
CA VAL A 226 7.03 -3.64 10.98
C VAL A 226 8.42 -2.99 10.99
N ALA A 227 9.39 -3.61 11.66
CA ALA A 227 10.76 -3.13 11.63
C ALA A 227 11.24 -3.10 10.17
N ALA A 228 11.82 -1.97 9.76
CA ALA A 228 12.41 -1.79 8.44
C ALA A 228 13.68 -2.63 8.25
#